data_AF-A0A7C3QWE0-F1
#
_entry.id   AF-A0A7C3QWE0-F1
#
_cell.length_a   1.000
_cell.length_b   1.000
_cell.length_c   1.000
_cell.angle_alpha   90.00
_cell.angle_beta   90.00
_cell.angle_gamma   90.00
#
_symmetry.space_group_name_H-M   'P 1'
#
loop_
_entity.id
_entity.type
_entity.pdbx_description
1 polymer ?
#
loop_
_entity_poly.entity_id
_entity_poly.type
_entity_poly.pdbx_seq_one_letter_code
_entity_poly.pdbx_strand_id
1 'polypeptide(L)'
;MTTDPVCNALIPQLKNAAAIRIHEGHLYYFHADECVRTFDQDPAKWARDGARKFTVGVMGSASGDLPEAQRLSAYRLGQALAERKLGLITGACPGYPYEASRGFKSVGGLSIGISPALSEQEHLDRYHSPNDLFDMIIFTGSGLMGREVINIRSSDVIVIIGGHSGTLGEFSIAYDEGKLIGVLEGSGGITEILPAVVRQIQKSTGSRVITSPEPVKLVDLLLETYIHSHFQKPSVFVG
;
A
#
# COMPACT_ATOMS: atom_id res chain seq x y z
N MET A 1 -12.04 -1.15 -17.30
CA MET A 1 -11.68 -0.25 -18.42
C MET A 1 -11.22 1.08 -17.86
N THR A 2 -10.27 1.73 -18.52
CA THR A 2 -9.84 3.12 -18.26
C THR A 2 -9.62 3.83 -19.59
N THR A 3 -9.38 5.13 -19.58
CA THR A 3 -9.15 5.92 -20.80
C THR A 3 -7.78 6.57 -20.74
N ASP A 4 -7.07 6.54 -21.86
CA ASP A 4 -5.82 7.27 -22.05
C ASP A 4 -6.09 8.78 -21.84
N PRO A 5 -5.36 9.46 -20.94
CA PRO A 5 -5.62 10.86 -20.61
C PRO A 5 -5.37 11.81 -21.80
N VAL A 6 -4.47 11.44 -22.72
CA VAL A 6 -4.02 12.30 -23.83
C VAL A 6 -4.96 12.20 -25.03
N CYS A 7 -5.25 10.98 -25.50
CA CYS A 7 -6.00 10.78 -26.74
C CYS A 7 -7.44 10.30 -26.54
N ASN A 8 -7.88 10.06 -25.30
CA ASN A 8 -9.18 9.46 -24.96
C ASN A 8 -9.39 8.02 -25.46
N ALA A 9 -8.34 7.34 -25.96
CA ALA A 9 -8.45 5.95 -26.36
C ALA A 9 -8.88 5.08 -25.18
N LEU A 10 -9.81 4.16 -25.44
CA LEU A 10 -10.26 3.20 -24.44
C LEU A 10 -9.18 2.13 -24.24
N ILE A 11 -8.87 1.83 -22.98
CA ILE A 11 -8.03 0.71 -22.55
C ILE A 11 -8.96 -0.29 -21.85
N PRO A 12 -9.47 -1.33 -22.56
CA PRO A 12 -10.50 -2.22 -22.02
C PRO A 12 -10.02 -2.98 -20.78
N GLN A 13 -8.77 -3.45 -20.82
CA GLN A 13 -8.11 -4.19 -19.75
C GLN A 13 -6.81 -3.49 -19.38
N LEU A 14 -6.57 -3.26 -18.08
CA LEU A 14 -5.40 -2.51 -17.60
C LEU A 14 -4.07 -3.20 -17.96
N LYS A 15 -4.06 -4.53 -18.07
CA LYS A 15 -2.89 -5.31 -18.49
C LYS A 15 -2.43 -5.00 -19.92
N ASN A 16 -3.30 -4.41 -20.74
CA ASN A 16 -3.02 -4.02 -22.12
C ASN A 16 -2.53 -2.57 -22.24
N ALA A 17 -2.40 -1.83 -21.13
CA ALA A 17 -1.80 -0.51 -21.17
C ALA A 17 -0.32 -0.63 -21.57
N ALA A 18 0.11 0.20 -22.52
CA ALA A 18 1.51 0.25 -22.96
C ALA A 18 2.43 0.71 -21.83
N ALA A 19 1.97 1.67 -21.02
CA ALA A 19 2.67 2.15 -19.84
C ALA A 19 1.70 2.76 -18.83
N ILE A 20 2.24 3.07 -17.64
CA ILE A 20 1.56 3.86 -16.62
C ILE A 20 2.44 4.99 -16.09
N ARG A 21 1.81 5.99 -15.47
CA ARG A 21 2.47 7.05 -14.70
C ARG A 21 1.75 7.26 -13.38
N ILE A 22 2.51 7.62 -12.35
CA ILE A 22 1.98 8.18 -11.12
C ILE A 22 2.34 9.66 -11.13
N HIS A 23 1.33 10.54 -11.16
CA HIS A 23 1.52 11.99 -11.12
C HIS A 23 0.61 12.57 -10.05
N GLU A 24 1.17 13.39 -9.14
CA GLU A 24 0.44 13.96 -8.01
C GLU A 24 -0.32 12.90 -7.18
N GLY A 25 0.26 11.69 -7.11
CA GLY A 25 -0.29 10.54 -6.42
C GLY A 25 -1.42 9.78 -7.14
N HIS A 26 -1.76 10.16 -8.37
CA HIS A 26 -2.80 9.51 -9.17
C HIS A 26 -2.22 8.65 -10.28
N LEU A 27 -2.89 7.53 -10.56
CA LEU A 27 -2.54 6.56 -11.60
C LEU A 27 -3.12 6.95 -12.96
N TYR A 28 -2.25 6.99 -13.97
CA TYR A 28 -2.59 7.22 -15.37
C TYR A 28 -2.12 6.04 -16.21
N TYR A 29 -2.97 5.58 -17.12
CA TYR A 29 -2.71 4.46 -18.02
C TYR A 29 -2.71 4.96 -19.46
N PHE A 30 -1.77 4.46 -20.26
CA PHE A 30 -1.56 4.92 -21.62
C PHE A 30 -1.74 3.77 -22.61
N HIS A 31 -2.38 4.05 -23.74
CA HIS A 31 -2.60 3.05 -24.78
C HIS A 31 -1.36 2.87 -25.67
N ALA A 32 -0.50 3.89 -25.77
CA ALA A 32 0.69 3.88 -26.61
C ALA A 32 1.80 4.81 -26.07
N ASP A 33 3.05 4.54 -26.45
CA ASP A 33 4.24 5.30 -26.00
C ASP A 33 4.21 6.77 -26.43
N GLU A 34 3.52 7.11 -27.52
CA GLU A 34 3.37 8.50 -27.96
C GLU A 34 2.54 9.33 -26.97
N CYS A 35 1.47 8.74 -26.42
CA CYS A 35 0.66 9.36 -25.38
C CYS A 35 1.47 9.55 -24.10
N VAL A 36 2.33 8.60 -23.76
CA VAL A 36 3.27 8.71 -22.63
C VAL A 36 4.21 9.90 -22.82
N ARG A 37 4.89 9.99 -23.97
CA ARG A 37 5.80 11.11 -24.28
C ARG A 37 5.09 12.46 -24.24
N THR A 38 3.85 12.51 -24.70
CA THR A 38 3.02 13.73 -24.70
C THR A 38 2.62 14.14 -23.28
N PHE A 39 2.26 13.15 -22.46
CA PHE A 39 1.95 13.39 -21.04
C PHE A 39 3.18 13.88 -20.27
N ASP A 40 4.34 13.23 -20.45
CA ASP A 40 5.58 13.55 -19.73
C ASP A 40 6.10 14.97 -20.03
N GLN A 41 5.71 15.59 -21.16
CA GLN A 41 6.05 16.98 -21.49
C GLN A 41 5.30 18.03 -20.65
N ASP A 42 4.03 17.76 -20.32
CA ASP A 42 3.19 18.65 -19.52
C ASP A 42 2.11 17.83 -18.79
N PRO A 43 2.46 17.11 -17.70
CA PRO A 43 1.53 16.26 -16.99
C PRO A 43 0.31 17.02 -16.46
N ALA A 44 0.52 18.27 -16.02
CA ALA A 44 -0.53 19.10 -15.44
C ALA A 44 -1.65 19.43 -16.44
N LYS A 45 -1.31 19.57 -17.73
CA LYS A 45 -2.29 19.77 -18.81
C LYS A 45 -3.18 18.55 -19.06
N TRP A 46 -2.64 17.35 -18.89
CA TRP A 46 -3.31 16.10 -19.26
C TRP A 46 -3.88 15.33 -18.08
N ALA A 47 -3.39 15.61 -16.87
CA ALA A 47 -3.93 15.10 -15.64
C ALA A 47 -5.42 15.47 -15.53
N ARG A 48 -6.25 14.45 -15.31
CA ARG A 48 -7.70 14.62 -15.15
C ARG A 48 -8.06 14.65 -13.68
N ASP A 49 -9.04 15.48 -13.36
CA ASP A 49 -9.73 15.40 -12.08
C ASP A 49 -10.41 14.03 -11.91
N GLY A 50 -10.29 13.45 -10.72
CA GLY A 50 -10.92 12.17 -10.39
C GLY A 50 -10.17 10.92 -10.85
N ALA A 51 -8.93 11.04 -11.34
CA ALA A 51 -8.06 9.87 -11.52
C ALA A 51 -7.92 9.09 -10.20
N ARG A 52 -7.77 7.77 -10.28
CA ARG A 52 -7.66 6.94 -9.07
C ARG A 52 -6.33 7.21 -8.37
N LYS A 53 -6.36 7.41 -7.06
CA LYS A 53 -5.16 7.54 -6.22
C LYS A 53 -4.42 6.21 -6.11
N PHE A 54 -3.09 6.26 -6.11
CA PHE A 54 -2.24 5.11 -5.81
C PHE A 54 -2.25 4.87 -4.29
N THR A 55 -2.65 3.68 -3.86
CA THR A 55 -2.86 3.36 -2.44
C THR A 55 -1.80 2.42 -1.90
N VAL A 56 -1.24 2.75 -0.73
CA VAL A 56 -0.27 1.93 -0.01
C VAL A 56 -0.89 1.43 1.28
N GLY A 57 -0.92 0.10 1.44
CA GLY A 57 -1.34 -0.57 2.66
C GLY A 57 -0.15 -0.75 3.60
N VAL A 58 -0.22 -0.23 4.84
CA VAL A 58 0.83 -0.43 5.84
C VAL A 58 0.37 -1.41 6.91
N MET A 59 1.14 -2.47 7.08
CA MET A 59 0.91 -3.60 7.97
C MET A 59 2.04 -3.71 8.99
N GLY A 60 1.75 -4.20 10.18
CA GLY A 60 2.75 -4.34 11.23
C GLY A 60 2.18 -4.64 12.60
N SER A 61 3.06 -4.81 13.59
CA SER A 61 2.63 -5.11 14.96
C SER A 61 1.74 -4.00 15.52
N ALA A 62 0.58 -4.38 16.06
CA ALA A 62 -0.35 -3.48 16.74
C ALA A 62 -0.09 -3.38 18.25
N SER A 63 0.78 -4.25 18.79
CA SER A 63 1.11 -4.33 20.21
C SER A 63 2.48 -4.97 20.40
N GLY A 64 2.92 -5.09 21.66
CA GLY A 64 4.22 -5.64 22.04
C GLY A 64 5.30 -4.58 22.15
N ASP A 65 6.56 -5.01 22.09
CA ASP A 65 7.70 -4.09 22.08
C ASP A 65 7.77 -3.35 20.73
N LEU A 66 7.71 -2.03 20.80
CA LEU A 66 7.69 -1.13 19.65
C LEU A 66 8.79 -0.09 19.87
N PRO A 67 10.07 -0.44 19.63
CA PRO A 67 11.14 0.43 20.02
C PRO A 67 11.08 1.74 19.24
N GLU A 68 11.55 2.81 19.88
CA GLU A 68 11.36 4.18 19.40
C GLU A 68 11.92 4.39 17.98
N ALA A 69 13.07 3.78 17.69
CA ALA A 69 13.68 3.85 16.36
C ALA A 69 12.75 3.29 15.27
N GLN A 70 12.11 2.14 15.50
CA GLN A 70 11.18 1.53 14.54
C GLN A 70 9.87 2.32 14.43
N ARG A 71 9.36 2.86 15.55
CA ARG A 71 8.20 3.76 15.53
C ARG A 71 8.49 5.02 14.70
N LEU A 72 9.68 5.60 14.87
CA LEU A 72 10.12 6.74 14.07
C LEU A 72 10.25 6.36 12.59
N SER A 73 10.77 5.19 12.26
CA SER A 73 10.84 4.72 10.87
C SER A 73 9.45 4.53 10.25
N ALA A 74 8.48 3.98 11.00
CA ALA A 74 7.08 3.88 10.56
C ALA A 74 6.46 5.27 10.35
N TYR A 75 6.71 6.21 11.25
CA TYR A 75 6.30 7.61 11.10
C TYR A 75 6.91 8.25 9.85
N ARG A 76 8.21 8.07 9.61
CA ARG A 76 8.90 8.59 8.42
C ARG A 76 8.39 7.95 7.13
N LEU A 77 8.04 6.67 7.16
CA LEU A 77 7.34 6.01 6.04
C LEU A 77 6.03 6.73 5.72
N GLY A 78 5.21 6.98 6.74
CA GLY A 78 3.96 7.74 6.60
C GLY A 78 4.16 9.11 5.98
N GLN A 79 5.15 9.87 6.44
CA GLN A 79 5.48 11.17 5.85
C GLN A 79 5.87 11.05 4.38
N ALA A 80 6.75 10.11 4.04
CA ALA A 80 7.22 9.91 2.67
C ALA A 80 6.08 9.57 1.71
N LEU A 81 5.10 8.78 2.16
CA LEU A 81 3.90 8.46 1.39
C LEU A 81 3.01 9.70 1.16
N ALA A 82 2.82 10.53 2.18
CA ALA A 82 1.99 11.73 2.10
C ALA A 82 2.64 12.83 1.23
N GLU A 83 3.97 13.01 1.32
CA GLU A 83 4.73 13.94 0.48
C GLU A 83 4.60 13.63 -1.01
N ARG A 84 4.44 12.34 -1.36
CA ARG A 84 4.17 11.87 -2.73
C ARG A 84 2.68 11.90 -3.10
N LYS A 85 1.85 12.47 -2.23
CA LYS A 85 0.40 12.61 -2.38
C LYS A 85 -0.29 11.27 -2.61
N LEU A 86 0.23 10.17 -2.08
CA LEU A 86 -0.37 8.84 -2.21
C LEU A 86 -1.60 8.71 -1.30
N GLY A 87 -2.30 7.57 -1.38
CA GLY A 87 -3.29 7.17 -0.38
C GLY A 87 -2.66 6.21 0.64
N LEU A 88 -3.06 6.33 1.91
CA LEU A 88 -2.65 5.40 2.97
C LEU A 88 -3.85 4.61 3.47
N ILE A 89 -3.69 3.29 3.52
CA ILE A 89 -4.65 2.37 4.12
C ILE A 89 -3.96 1.60 5.25
N THR A 90 -4.60 1.54 6.42
CA THR A 90 -4.09 0.78 7.57
C THR A 90 -5.21 0.02 8.27
N GLY A 91 -4.84 -0.79 9.26
CA GLY A 91 -5.77 -1.56 10.08
C GLY A 91 -6.61 -0.79 11.10
N ALA A 92 -6.53 0.55 11.16
CA ALA A 92 -7.16 1.34 12.22
C ALA A 92 -6.89 0.75 13.61
N CYS A 93 -5.62 0.49 13.91
CA CYS A 93 -5.18 -0.15 15.14
C CYS A 93 -3.93 0.56 15.67
N PRO A 94 -3.56 0.36 16.94
CA PRO A 94 -2.33 0.91 17.50
C PRO A 94 -1.06 0.36 16.81
N GLY A 95 0.10 0.76 17.31
CA GLY A 95 1.41 0.23 16.88
C GLY A 95 1.96 0.84 15.60
N TYR A 96 2.73 0.09 14.82
CA TYR A 96 3.39 0.63 13.62
C TYR A 96 2.41 1.18 12.56
N PRO A 97 1.23 0.56 12.30
CA PRO A 97 0.24 1.16 11.40
C PRO A 97 -0.25 2.53 11.88
N TYR A 98 -0.45 2.71 13.20
CA TYR A 98 -0.80 4.00 13.79
C TYR A 98 0.30 5.04 13.62
N GLU A 99 1.57 4.67 13.85
CA GLU A 99 2.70 5.59 13.65
C GLU A 99 2.84 6.03 12.19
N ALA A 100 2.61 5.11 11.24
CA ALA A 100 2.54 5.47 9.82
C ALA A 100 1.40 6.46 9.55
N SER A 101 0.20 6.24 10.09
CA SER A 101 -0.89 7.21 9.99
C SER A 101 -0.54 8.57 10.63
N ARG A 102 0.14 8.59 11.78
CA ARG A 102 0.63 9.83 12.41
C ARG A 102 1.55 10.62 11.49
N GLY A 103 2.53 9.94 10.90
CA GLY A 103 3.46 10.55 9.95
C GLY A 103 2.73 11.09 8.73
N PHE A 104 1.82 10.29 8.18
CA PHE A 104 1.02 10.65 7.02
C PHE A 104 0.15 11.89 7.27
N LYS A 105 -0.53 11.94 8.42
CA LYS A 105 -1.36 13.09 8.84
C LYS A 105 -0.54 14.34 9.11
N SER A 106 0.72 14.22 9.54
CA SER A 106 1.59 15.37 9.79
C SER A 106 1.88 16.22 8.54
N VAL A 107 1.68 15.65 7.34
CA VAL A 107 1.84 16.33 6.04
C VAL A 107 0.47 16.66 5.42
N GLY A 108 -0.63 16.46 6.16
CA GLY A 108 -2.00 16.71 5.70
C GLY A 108 -2.56 15.63 4.76
N GLY A 109 -1.97 14.43 4.75
CA GLY A 109 -2.48 13.32 3.95
C GLY A 109 -3.83 12.79 4.44
N LEU A 110 -4.66 12.31 3.50
CA LEU A 110 -5.93 11.64 3.78
C LEU A 110 -5.74 10.13 4.01
N SER A 111 -5.97 9.66 5.23
CA SER A 111 -5.76 8.28 5.66
C SER A 111 -7.09 7.52 5.80
N ILE A 112 -7.09 6.25 5.40
CA ILE A 112 -8.24 5.35 5.55
C ILE A 112 -7.87 4.22 6.51
N GLY A 113 -8.75 3.99 7.48
CA GLY A 113 -8.67 2.88 8.41
C GLY A 113 -9.62 1.76 8.03
N ILE A 114 -9.19 0.51 8.07
CA ILE A 114 -10.07 -0.66 7.92
C ILE A 114 -10.19 -1.33 9.30
N SER A 115 -11.37 -1.31 9.89
CA SER A 115 -11.63 -1.85 11.22
C SER A 115 -12.28 -3.24 11.18
N PRO A 116 -11.91 -4.16 12.09
CA PRO A 116 -12.59 -5.45 12.25
C PRO A 116 -14.02 -5.32 12.80
N ALA A 117 -14.35 -4.18 13.42
CA ALA A 117 -15.60 -3.94 14.11
C ALA A 117 -16.78 -3.73 13.14
N LEU A 118 -18.01 -3.89 13.66
CA LEU A 118 -19.28 -3.58 13.00
C LEU A 118 -19.67 -2.10 13.11
N SER A 119 -19.07 -1.36 14.05
CA SER A 119 -19.37 0.05 14.32
C SER A 119 -18.21 0.75 15.04
N GLU A 120 -18.27 2.08 15.11
CA GLU A 120 -17.32 2.88 15.88
C GLU A 120 -17.35 2.55 17.38
N GLN A 121 -18.52 2.27 17.95
CA GLN A 121 -18.62 1.89 19.36
C GLN A 121 -17.83 0.60 19.63
N GLU A 122 -18.03 -0.44 18.82
CA GLU A 122 -17.29 -1.69 18.98
C GLU A 122 -15.79 -1.49 18.71
N HIS A 123 -15.43 -0.63 17.75
CA HIS A 123 -14.03 -0.28 17.48
C HIS A 123 -13.30 0.28 18.70
N LEU A 124 -13.93 1.23 19.40
CA LEU A 124 -13.35 1.88 20.57
C LEU A 124 -13.43 0.98 21.81
N ASP A 125 -14.59 0.38 22.08
CA ASP A 125 -14.85 -0.31 23.34
C ASP A 125 -14.31 -1.74 23.37
N ARG A 126 -14.44 -2.48 22.26
CA ARG A 126 -14.06 -3.90 22.22
C ARG A 126 -12.63 -4.06 21.73
N TYR A 127 -12.27 -3.34 20.66
CA TYR A 127 -10.95 -3.47 20.05
C TYR A 127 -9.93 -2.50 20.64
N HIS A 128 -10.37 -1.48 21.39
CA HIS A 128 -9.49 -0.44 21.95
C HIS A 128 -8.61 0.19 20.88
N SER A 129 -9.15 0.31 19.67
CA SER A 129 -8.46 0.89 18.53
C SER A 129 -8.67 2.40 18.47
N PRO A 130 -7.68 3.17 17.99
CA PRO A 130 -7.81 4.63 17.85
C PRO A 130 -8.62 5.01 16.61
N ASN A 131 -9.36 6.12 16.69
CA ASN A 131 -10.14 6.70 15.58
C ASN A 131 -9.70 8.13 15.19
N ASP A 132 -8.69 8.69 15.85
CA ASP A 132 -8.32 10.12 15.81
C ASP A 132 -7.43 10.53 14.62
N LEU A 133 -6.90 9.55 13.88
CA LEU A 133 -5.98 9.78 12.76
C LEU A 133 -6.50 9.31 11.41
N PHE A 134 -7.80 9.07 11.29
CA PHE A 134 -8.42 8.53 10.08
C PHE A 134 -9.47 9.51 9.57
N ASP A 135 -9.40 9.86 8.28
CA ASP A 135 -10.45 10.66 7.63
C ASP A 135 -11.70 9.82 7.36
N MET A 136 -11.50 8.52 7.19
CA MET A 136 -12.57 7.54 7.04
C MET A 136 -12.15 6.22 7.68
N ILE A 137 -13.09 5.58 8.37
CA ILE A 137 -12.94 4.20 8.85
C ILE A 137 -14.02 3.34 8.20
N ILE A 138 -13.60 2.22 7.60
CA ILE A 138 -14.49 1.19 7.09
C ILE A 138 -14.65 0.11 8.16
N PHE A 139 -15.85 0.03 8.74
CA PHE A 139 -16.22 -1.00 9.72
C PHE A 139 -16.69 -2.26 9.00
N THR A 140 -15.87 -3.30 9.00
CA THR A 140 -16.06 -4.48 8.14
C THR A 140 -16.91 -5.58 8.79
N GLY A 141 -17.01 -5.62 10.11
CA GLY A 141 -17.64 -6.72 10.85
C GLY A 141 -17.01 -8.10 10.62
N SER A 142 -15.83 -8.15 9.99
CA SER A 142 -15.24 -9.38 9.47
C SER A 142 -14.19 -9.99 10.41
N GLY A 143 -14.08 -9.46 11.64
CA GLY A 143 -13.03 -9.82 12.59
C GLY A 143 -11.64 -9.42 12.11
N LEU A 144 -10.61 -9.81 12.87
CA LEU A 144 -9.22 -9.41 12.60
C LEU A 144 -8.74 -9.93 11.24
N MET A 145 -8.89 -11.24 10.99
CA MET A 145 -8.41 -11.85 9.74
C MET A 145 -9.18 -11.37 8.50
N GLY A 146 -10.50 -11.21 8.59
CA GLY A 146 -11.29 -10.74 7.44
C GLY A 146 -10.97 -9.29 7.07
N ARG A 147 -10.67 -8.44 8.06
CA ARG A 147 -10.23 -7.06 7.84
C ARG A 147 -8.88 -6.98 7.11
N GLU A 148 -7.94 -7.87 7.42
CA GLU A 148 -6.62 -7.91 6.79
C GLU A 148 -6.74 -8.11 5.27
N VAL A 149 -7.60 -9.04 4.84
CA VAL A 149 -7.87 -9.30 3.41
C VAL A 149 -8.40 -8.05 2.70
N ILE A 150 -9.30 -7.31 3.33
CA ILE A 150 -9.88 -6.08 2.76
C ILE A 150 -8.79 -5.03 2.58
N ASN A 151 -7.96 -4.79 3.59
CA ASN A 151 -6.86 -3.83 3.50
C ASN A 151 -5.88 -4.19 2.36
N ILE A 152 -5.47 -5.46 2.28
CA ILE A 152 -4.53 -5.93 1.24
C ILE A 152 -5.10 -5.74 -0.16
N ARG A 153 -6.38 -6.09 -0.37
CA ARG A 153 -7.04 -5.99 -1.67
C ARG A 153 -7.32 -4.55 -2.09
N SER A 154 -7.56 -3.66 -1.14
CA SER A 154 -7.76 -2.22 -1.38
C SER A 154 -6.47 -1.44 -1.66
N SER A 155 -5.30 -2.07 -1.51
CA SER A 155 -3.99 -1.45 -1.69
C SER A 155 -3.32 -1.88 -3.01
N ASP A 156 -2.65 -0.95 -3.69
CA ASP A 156 -1.84 -1.25 -4.88
C ASP A 156 -0.55 -1.98 -4.51
N VAL A 157 0.06 -1.57 -3.38
CA VAL A 157 1.26 -2.18 -2.80
C VAL A 157 1.12 -2.28 -1.29
N ILE A 158 1.84 -3.23 -0.69
CA ILE A 158 1.84 -3.48 0.75
C ILE A 158 3.21 -3.16 1.33
N VAL A 159 3.26 -2.52 2.49
CA VAL A 159 4.49 -2.35 3.27
C VAL A 159 4.34 -3.07 4.60
N ILE A 160 5.33 -3.90 4.94
CA ILE A 160 5.41 -4.66 6.18
C ILE A 160 6.46 -4.04 7.11
N ILE A 161 6.08 -3.82 8.37
CA ILE A 161 6.95 -3.28 9.42
C ILE A 161 6.85 -4.16 10.68
N GLY A 162 8.00 -4.70 11.10
CA GLY A 162 8.09 -5.55 12.28
C GLY A 162 7.11 -6.71 12.24
N GLY A 163 6.47 -6.98 13.37
CA GLY A 163 5.28 -7.82 13.42
C GLY A 163 5.51 -9.22 13.98
N HIS A 164 4.39 -9.90 14.21
CA HIS A 164 4.32 -11.28 14.74
C HIS A 164 3.46 -12.15 13.80
N SER A 165 2.79 -13.16 14.32
CA SER A 165 1.96 -14.10 13.55
C SER A 165 0.86 -13.40 12.72
N GLY A 166 0.22 -12.35 13.23
CA GLY A 166 -0.77 -11.57 12.47
C GLY A 166 -0.17 -10.94 11.21
N THR A 167 0.96 -10.24 11.37
CA THR A 167 1.69 -9.64 10.24
C THR A 167 2.24 -10.67 9.26
N LEU A 168 2.62 -11.86 9.74
CA LEU A 168 2.95 -12.99 8.86
C LEU A 168 1.72 -13.47 8.07
N GLY A 169 0.53 -13.46 8.67
CA GLY A 169 -0.74 -13.71 7.98
C GLY A 169 -1.00 -12.69 6.88
N GLU A 170 -0.86 -11.39 7.19
CA GLU A 170 -0.97 -10.29 6.23
C GLU A 170 0.03 -10.45 5.07
N PHE A 171 1.29 -10.77 5.38
CA PHE A 171 2.32 -11.06 4.39
C PHE A 171 1.93 -12.25 3.50
N SER A 172 1.45 -13.34 4.11
CA SER A 172 1.11 -14.57 3.38
C SER A 172 -0.04 -14.32 2.41
N ILE A 173 -1.07 -13.56 2.81
CA ILE A 173 -2.18 -13.17 1.92
C ILE A 173 -1.65 -12.30 0.76
N ALA A 174 -0.86 -11.26 1.07
CA ALA A 174 -0.32 -10.37 0.04
C ALA A 174 0.59 -11.12 -0.96
N TYR A 175 1.42 -12.04 -0.45
CA TYR A 175 2.33 -12.84 -1.28
C TYR A 175 1.53 -13.81 -2.15
N ASP A 176 0.53 -14.49 -1.59
CA ASP A 176 -0.30 -15.45 -2.32
C ASP A 176 -1.17 -14.78 -3.38
N GLU A 177 -1.64 -13.56 -3.13
CA GLU A 177 -2.41 -12.77 -4.10
C GLU A 177 -1.55 -12.09 -5.16
N GLY A 178 -0.22 -12.19 -5.07
CA GLY A 178 0.70 -11.68 -6.09
C GLY A 178 1.00 -10.19 -5.96
N LYS A 179 0.84 -9.59 -4.77
CA LYS A 179 1.11 -8.16 -4.55
C LYS A 179 2.60 -7.83 -4.61
N LEU A 180 2.93 -6.57 -4.90
CA LEU A 180 4.24 -5.99 -4.65
C LEU A 180 4.33 -5.59 -3.17
N ILE A 181 5.34 -6.13 -2.50
CA ILE A 181 5.51 -6.04 -1.05
C ILE A 181 6.83 -5.35 -0.74
N GLY A 182 6.77 -4.26 0.00
CA GLY A 182 7.91 -3.63 0.65
C GLY A 182 8.09 -4.17 2.06
N VAL A 183 9.33 -4.42 2.47
CA VAL A 183 9.68 -4.80 3.84
C VAL A 183 10.66 -3.77 4.37
N LEU A 184 10.30 -3.10 5.46
CA LEU A 184 11.20 -2.18 6.15
C LEU A 184 12.21 -3.00 6.97
N GLU A 185 13.42 -3.15 6.44
CA GLU A 185 14.47 -3.97 7.04
C GLU A 185 14.97 -3.38 8.36
N GLY A 186 15.37 -4.22 9.31
CA GLY A 186 15.78 -3.79 10.66
C GLY A 186 14.62 -3.34 11.56
N SER A 187 13.36 -3.56 11.13
CA SER A 187 12.18 -3.32 11.96
C SER A 187 11.84 -4.48 12.92
N GLY A 188 12.59 -5.60 12.86
CA GLY A 188 12.51 -6.71 13.80
C GLY A 188 11.31 -7.66 13.57
N GLY A 189 11.06 -8.54 14.52
CA GLY A 189 9.94 -9.48 14.44
C GLY A 189 10.00 -10.36 13.19
N ILE A 190 8.88 -10.52 12.48
CA ILE A 190 8.81 -11.41 11.31
C ILE A 190 9.61 -10.92 10.11
N THR A 191 9.97 -9.63 10.00
CA THR A 191 10.71 -9.12 8.84
C THR A 191 12.07 -9.79 8.66
N GLU A 192 12.70 -10.19 9.77
CA GLU A 192 14.01 -10.87 9.78
C GLU A 192 13.95 -12.28 9.16
N ILE A 193 12.78 -12.93 9.20
CA ILE A 193 12.60 -14.30 8.69
C ILE A 193 11.94 -14.36 7.32
N LEU A 194 11.33 -13.26 6.84
CA LEU A 194 10.62 -13.24 5.55
C LEU A 194 11.46 -13.73 4.37
N PRO A 195 12.76 -13.37 4.22
CA PRO A 195 13.57 -13.91 3.13
C PRO A 195 13.68 -15.45 3.15
N ALA A 196 13.74 -16.05 4.35
CA ALA A 196 13.76 -17.51 4.48
C ALA A 196 12.39 -18.14 4.16
N VAL A 197 11.30 -17.50 4.61
CA VAL A 197 9.92 -17.92 4.30
C VAL A 197 9.69 -17.93 2.78
N VAL A 198 10.04 -16.84 2.08
CA VAL A 198 9.89 -16.74 0.61
C VAL A 198 10.65 -17.86 -0.11
N ARG A 199 11.88 -18.16 0.31
CA ARG A 199 12.68 -19.27 -0.25
C ARG A 199 12.01 -20.63 -0.06
N GLN A 200 11.25 -20.82 1.02
CA GLN A 200 10.59 -22.09 1.33
C GLN A 200 9.23 -22.26 0.66
N ILE A 201 8.47 -21.19 0.40
CA ILE A 201 7.13 -21.27 -0.18
C ILE A 201 7.15 -21.97 -1.57
N GLN A 202 8.20 -21.78 -2.37
CA GLN A 202 8.38 -22.41 -3.69
C GLN A 202 7.14 -22.31 -4.62
N LYS A 203 6.33 -21.25 -4.47
CA LYS A 203 5.13 -20.98 -5.26
C LYS A 203 5.35 -19.74 -6.11
N SER A 204 5.08 -19.85 -7.41
CA SER A 204 5.07 -18.69 -8.32
C SER A 204 3.73 -17.97 -8.20
N THR A 205 3.72 -16.82 -7.54
CA THR A 205 2.50 -16.01 -7.32
C THR A 205 2.49 -14.71 -8.14
N GLY A 206 3.62 -14.35 -8.76
CA GLY A 206 3.81 -13.02 -9.36
C GLY A 206 4.12 -11.92 -8.34
N SER A 207 4.09 -12.24 -7.04
CA SER A 207 4.52 -11.33 -5.98
C SER A 207 6.01 -11.01 -6.11
N ARG A 208 6.36 -9.79 -5.71
CA ARG A 208 7.74 -9.32 -5.61
C ARG A 208 7.94 -8.72 -4.23
N VAL A 209 9.06 -9.08 -3.59
CA VAL A 209 9.45 -8.55 -2.29
C VAL A 209 10.65 -7.64 -2.46
N ILE A 210 10.53 -6.40 -2.01
CA ILE A 210 11.60 -5.38 -2.00
C ILE A 210 11.90 -5.05 -0.55
N THR A 211 13.17 -5.03 -0.17
CA THR A 211 13.62 -4.67 1.18
C THR A 211 14.41 -3.38 1.14
N SER A 212 14.28 -2.56 2.18
CA SER A 212 15.18 -1.44 2.45
C SER A 212 15.08 -1.05 3.92
N PRO A 213 16.18 -0.67 4.59
CA PRO A 213 16.13 -0.12 5.94
C PRO A 213 15.71 1.36 5.98
N GLU A 214 15.68 2.04 4.82
CA GLU A 214 15.39 3.46 4.71
C GLU A 214 13.94 3.67 4.19
N PRO A 215 13.03 4.25 5.00
CA PRO A 215 11.62 4.37 4.63
C PRO A 215 11.37 5.11 3.31
N VAL A 216 12.07 6.21 3.07
CA VAL A 216 11.90 7.03 1.86
C VAL A 216 12.33 6.24 0.62
N LYS A 217 13.51 5.61 0.69
CA LYS A 217 14.05 4.78 -0.38
C LYS A 217 13.16 3.57 -0.67
N LEU A 218 12.58 2.95 0.35
CA LEU A 218 11.63 1.85 0.17
C LEU A 218 10.43 2.29 -0.68
N VAL A 219 9.86 3.46 -0.38
CA VAL A 219 8.73 4.01 -1.15
C VAL A 219 9.13 4.25 -2.60
N ASP A 220 10.29 4.86 -2.86
CA ASP A 220 10.74 5.14 -4.22
C ASP A 220 10.93 3.86 -5.04
N LEU A 221 11.57 2.84 -4.45
CA LEU A 221 11.76 1.53 -5.10
C LEU A 221 10.44 0.83 -5.41
N LEU A 222 9.43 0.95 -4.52
CA LEU A 222 8.10 0.38 -4.75
C LEU A 222 7.39 1.06 -5.91
N LEU A 223 7.40 2.40 -5.96
CA LEU A 223 6.76 3.16 -7.03
C LEU A 223 7.44 2.87 -8.38
N GLU A 224 8.77 2.93 -8.43
CA GLU A 224 9.57 2.61 -9.61
C GLU A 224 9.28 1.18 -10.11
N THR A 225 9.32 0.20 -9.21
CA THR A 225 9.04 -1.18 -9.57
C THR A 225 7.61 -1.37 -10.09
N TYR A 226 6.65 -0.67 -9.47
CA TYR A 226 5.26 -0.76 -9.86
C TYR A 226 5.04 -0.24 -11.28
N ILE A 227 5.55 0.96 -11.60
CA ILE A 227 5.38 1.58 -12.92
C ILE A 227 6.12 0.85 -14.03
N HIS A 228 7.27 0.22 -13.73
CA HIS A 228 8.07 -0.45 -14.75
C HIS A 228 7.59 -1.84 -15.11
N SER A 229 6.99 -2.57 -14.16
CA SER A 229 6.77 -4.01 -14.38
C SER A 229 5.61 -4.61 -13.61
N HIS A 230 5.34 -4.18 -12.37
CA HIS A 230 4.34 -4.87 -11.56
C HIS A 230 2.90 -4.60 -12.01
N PHE A 231 2.60 -3.43 -12.56
CA PHE A 231 1.24 -3.07 -13.00
C PHE A 231 0.65 -4.02 -14.05
N GLN A 232 1.48 -4.78 -14.77
CA GLN A 232 1.05 -5.76 -15.77
C GLN A 232 0.51 -7.06 -15.15
N LYS A 233 0.97 -7.39 -13.93
CA LYS A 233 0.55 -8.57 -13.16
C LYS A 233 0.34 -8.19 -11.69
N PRO A 234 -0.62 -7.30 -11.38
CA PRO A 234 -0.82 -6.79 -10.02
C PRO A 234 -1.50 -7.80 -9.08
N SER A 235 -1.90 -8.97 -9.61
CA SER A 235 -2.39 -10.10 -8.82
C SER A 235 -2.31 -11.42 -9.59
N VAL A 236 -2.49 -12.53 -8.88
CA VAL A 236 -2.57 -13.89 -9.44
C VAL A 236 -3.65 -14.11 -10.50
N PHE A 237 -4.69 -13.27 -10.53
CA PHE A 237 -5.79 -13.38 -11.50
C PHE A 237 -5.46 -12.74 -12.84
N VAL A 238 -4.33 -12.03 -12.94
CA VAL A 238 -3.88 -11.39 -14.18
C VAL A 238 -2.91 -12.32 -14.90
N GLY A 239 -3.49 -13.35 -15.51
CA GLY A 239 -2.91 -14.24 -16.52
C GLY A 239 -3.40 -13.90 -17.91
#